data_AF-A0A9Q9F3Z7-F1
#
_entry.id   AF-A0A9Q9F3Z7-F1
#
_cell.length_a   1.000
_cell.length_b   1.000
_cell.length_c   1.000
_cell.angle_alpha   90.00
_cell.angle_beta   90.00
_cell.angle_gamma   90.00
#
_symmetry.space_group_name_H-M   'P 1'
#
loop_
_entity.id
_entity.type
_entity.pdbx_description
1 polymer ?
#
loop_
_entity_poly.entity_id
_entity_poly.type
_entity_poly.pdbx_seq_one_letter_code
_entity_poly.pdbx_strand_id
1 'polypeptide(L)'
;MNDFDNNFETIIAMDRTVERYNRYLKKTEYLILNVLKQHSLKIIGYSHLKLQTIADLLHISKKTVYRTLKNLDEKGYITKIHTVSGKRKNNGALVFRINTYTQYEVIREKNVHAKMSTLNQVIKTGKELSQQALQHVHAKQETIFFLNLLNIFLSNRKRLNKTHSKVLYHNIKNSDIRVKPMEVPDAIYNVAKPFFSDEEILSLYKTMLKETISNNIYDTENHIEIMIYAIKSLVKAKKKEFNGLASKIKNDRAYYIGILREYIGQHYFVYNAVI
;
A
#
# COMPACT_ATOMS: atom_id res chain seq x y z
N MET A 1 8.69 -7.30 -29.04
CA MET A 1 9.71 -8.30 -28.69
C MET A 1 10.14 -7.92 -27.29
N ASN A 2 9.87 -8.70 -26.24
CA ASN A 2 10.32 -8.33 -24.90
C ASN A 2 11.81 -8.64 -24.82
N ASP A 3 12.63 -7.60 -24.76
CA ASP A 3 14.08 -7.68 -24.58
C ASP A 3 14.36 -8.25 -23.19
N PHE A 4 14.50 -9.57 -23.12
CA PHE A 4 15.19 -10.18 -21.99
C PHE A 4 16.67 -10.11 -22.32
N ASP A 5 17.35 -9.14 -21.72
CA ASP A 5 18.81 -9.09 -21.74
C ASP A 5 19.37 -10.42 -21.22
N ASN A 6 20.40 -10.91 -21.89
CA ASN A 6 21.10 -12.12 -21.47
C ASN A 6 21.68 -11.96 -20.06
N ASN A 7 21.58 -13.00 -19.21
CA ASN A 7 22.17 -12.95 -17.87
C ASN A 7 23.71 -13.09 -17.89
N PHE A 8 24.24 -13.64 -18.97
CA PHE A 8 25.68 -13.75 -19.23
C PHE A 8 26.00 -13.18 -20.60
N GLU A 9 27.16 -12.54 -20.73
CA GLU A 9 27.64 -12.00 -22.01
C GLU A 9 27.86 -13.10 -23.05
N THR A 10 28.31 -14.28 -22.63
CA THR A 10 28.62 -15.41 -23.52
C THR A 10 28.19 -16.75 -22.93
N ILE A 11 27.96 -17.73 -23.81
CA ILE A 11 27.69 -19.13 -23.41
C ILE A 11 28.87 -19.70 -22.62
N ILE A 12 30.11 -19.37 -23.01
CA ILE A 12 31.33 -19.82 -22.34
C ILE A 12 31.39 -19.31 -20.90
N ALA A 13 31.00 -18.05 -20.65
CA ALA A 13 30.95 -17.50 -19.31
C ALA A 13 29.91 -18.24 -18.42
N MET A 14 28.76 -18.59 -18.99
CA MET A 14 27.75 -19.41 -18.31
C MET A 14 28.30 -20.82 -18.01
N ASP A 15 28.92 -21.47 -18.98
CA ASP A 15 29.47 -22.83 -18.83
C ASP A 15 30.52 -22.88 -17.72
N ARG A 16 31.49 -21.95 -17.72
CA ARG A 16 32.52 -21.84 -16.67
C ARG A 16 31.91 -21.63 -15.28
N THR A 17 30.84 -20.83 -15.21
CA THR A 17 30.14 -20.56 -13.94
C THR A 17 29.48 -21.84 -13.43
N VAL A 18 28.78 -22.59 -14.30
CA VAL A 18 28.14 -23.85 -13.93
C VAL A 18 29.18 -24.92 -13.56
N GLU A 19 30.29 -25.01 -14.29
CA GLU A 19 31.41 -25.89 -13.95
C GLU A 19 31.98 -25.62 -12.56
N ARG A 20 32.11 -24.33 -12.19
CA ARG A 20 32.56 -23.95 -10.84
C ARG A 20 31.57 -24.41 -9.78
N TYR A 21 30.27 -24.21 -9.99
CA TYR A 21 29.23 -24.65 -9.05
C TYR A 21 29.18 -26.18 -8.93
N ASN A 22 29.32 -26.89 -10.04
CA ASN A 22 29.28 -28.35 -10.10
C ASN A 22 30.27 -29.03 -9.16
N ARG A 23 31.40 -28.39 -8.82
CA ARG A 23 32.39 -28.90 -7.85
C ARG A 23 31.85 -29.04 -6.42
N TYR A 24 30.80 -28.29 -6.08
CA TYR A 24 30.23 -28.22 -4.73
C TYR A 24 28.82 -28.82 -4.64
N LEU A 25 28.31 -29.38 -5.74
CA LEU A 25 26.96 -29.92 -5.83
C LEU A 25 26.93 -31.43 -5.68
N LYS A 26 25.85 -31.95 -5.08
CA LYS A 26 25.59 -33.39 -5.06
C LYS A 26 25.22 -33.88 -6.46
N LYS A 27 25.38 -35.17 -6.73
CA LYS A 27 25.08 -35.79 -8.03
C LYS A 27 23.74 -35.36 -8.64
N THR A 28 22.65 -35.36 -7.87
CA THR A 28 21.32 -34.96 -8.37
C THR A 28 21.21 -33.47 -8.66
N GLU A 29 21.84 -32.63 -7.83
CA GLU A 29 21.89 -31.17 -8.01
C GLU A 29 22.69 -30.80 -9.27
N TYR A 30 23.85 -31.45 -9.43
CA TYR A 30 24.70 -31.37 -10.61
C TYR A 30 23.93 -31.72 -11.89
N LEU A 31 23.21 -32.86 -11.90
CA LEU A 31 22.46 -33.30 -13.08
C LEU A 31 21.37 -32.29 -13.47
N ILE A 32 20.60 -31.82 -12.49
CA ILE A 32 19.53 -30.85 -12.75
C ILE A 32 20.10 -29.50 -13.21
N LEU A 33 21.18 -29.01 -12.59
CA LEU A 33 21.80 -27.75 -13.00
C LEU A 33 22.32 -27.81 -14.44
N ASN A 34 22.91 -28.94 -14.85
CA ASN A 34 23.36 -29.13 -16.23
C ASN A 34 22.20 -29.24 -17.23
N VAL A 35 21.06 -29.83 -16.85
CA VAL A 35 19.85 -29.78 -17.68
C VAL A 35 19.39 -28.32 -17.86
N LEU A 36 19.33 -27.53 -16.77
CA LEU A 36 18.98 -26.11 -16.89
C LEU A 36 19.96 -25.36 -17.80
N LYS A 37 21.27 -25.62 -17.68
CA LYS A 37 22.32 -25.04 -18.53
C LYS A 37 22.10 -25.33 -20.01
N GLN A 38 21.85 -26.59 -20.37
CA GLN A 38 21.58 -27.01 -21.76
C GLN A 38 20.34 -26.32 -22.34
N HIS A 39 19.34 -26.04 -21.52
CA HIS A 39 18.12 -25.34 -21.91
C HIS A 39 18.19 -23.81 -21.73
N SER A 40 19.37 -23.26 -21.41
CA SER A 40 19.61 -21.82 -21.21
C SER A 40 20.38 -21.15 -22.35
N LEU A 41 20.29 -21.70 -23.57
CA LEU A 41 21.06 -21.23 -24.73
C LEU A 41 20.32 -20.19 -25.57
N LYS A 42 18.97 -20.21 -25.59
CA LYS A 42 18.16 -19.28 -26.39
C LYS A 42 18.21 -17.84 -25.84
N ILE A 43 18.17 -17.72 -24.52
CA ILE A 43 18.43 -16.48 -23.78
C ILE A 43 19.48 -16.89 -22.75
N ILE A 44 20.69 -16.37 -22.87
CA ILE A 44 21.86 -16.92 -22.17
C ILE A 44 21.64 -16.79 -20.66
N GLY A 45 21.64 -17.93 -19.97
CA GLY A 45 21.42 -18.01 -18.53
C GLY A 45 19.97 -18.16 -18.09
N TYR A 46 19.00 -18.22 -19.00
CA TYR A 46 17.59 -18.45 -18.68
C TYR A 46 17.06 -19.74 -19.30
N SER A 47 16.53 -20.63 -18.46
CA SER A 47 15.86 -21.85 -18.89
C SER A 47 14.36 -21.76 -18.70
N HIS A 48 13.61 -22.29 -19.66
CA HIS A 48 12.15 -22.36 -19.62
C HIS A 48 11.70 -23.82 -19.75
N LEU A 49 11.42 -24.46 -18.61
CA LEU A 49 11.17 -25.90 -18.53
C LEU A 49 10.02 -26.24 -17.58
N LYS A 50 9.27 -27.30 -17.91
CA LYS A 50 8.32 -27.91 -16.97
C LYS A 50 9.05 -28.84 -16.02
N LEU A 51 8.56 -28.96 -14.79
CA LEU A 51 9.07 -29.94 -13.83
C LEU A 51 9.00 -31.38 -14.36
N GLN A 52 7.95 -31.70 -15.13
CA GLN A 52 7.78 -33.03 -15.71
C GLN A 52 8.88 -33.32 -16.74
N THR A 53 9.18 -32.36 -17.63
CA THR A 53 10.23 -32.53 -18.63
C THR A 53 11.60 -32.83 -18.01
N ILE A 54 11.95 -32.14 -16.90
CA ILE A 54 13.21 -32.40 -16.19
C ILE A 54 13.18 -33.80 -15.55
N ALA A 55 12.03 -34.20 -15.00
CA ALA A 55 11.84 -35.53 -14.41
C ALA A 55 12.01 -36.64 -15.46
N ASP A 56 11.44 -36.45 -16.64
CA ASP A 56 11.50 -37.42 -17.75
C ASP A 56 12.93 -37.54 -18.29
N LEU A 57 13.64 -36.42 -18.49
CA LEU A 57 15.03 -36.39 -18.98
C LEU A 57 16.03 -37.07 -18.03
N LEU A 58 15.79 -36.98 -16.72
CA LEU A 58 16.68 -37.52 -15.69
C LEU A 58 16.18 -38.84 -15.08
N HIS A 59 15.02 -39.34 -15.53
CA HIS A 59 14.36 -40.53 -14.99
C HIS A 59 14.21 -40.50 -13.46
N ILE A 60 13.88 -39.34 -12.89
CA ILE A 60 13.67 -39.14 -11.45
C ILE A 60 12.26 -38.62 -11.18
N SER A 61 11.77 -38.82 -9.95
CA SER A 61 10.43 -38.34 -9.60
C SER A 61 10.33 -36.81 -9.71
N LYS A 62 9.17 -36.32 -10.15
CA LYS A 62 8.84 -34.89 -10.16
C LYS A 62 9.02 -34.22 -8.79
N LYS A 63 8.77 -34.96 -7.70
CA LYS A 63 8.98 -34.49 -6.33
C LYS A 63 10.47 -34.28 -6.03
N THR A 64 11.33 -35.18 -6.49
CA THR A 64 12.79 -35.05 -6.35
C THR A 64 13.30 -33.83 -7.13
N VAL A 65 12.83 -33.63 -8.36
CA VAL A 65 13.16 -32.44 -9.17
C VAL A 65 12.79 -31.17 -8.42
N TYR A 66 11.54 -31.08 -7.95
CA TYR A 66 11.06 -29.90 -7.21
C TYR A 66 11.91 -29.60 -5.97
N ARG A 67 12.19 -30.63 -5.15
CA ARG A 67 13.03 -30.47 -3.94
C ARG A 67 14.44 -30.02 -4.29
N THR A 68 15.01 -30.56 -5.35
CA THR A 68 16.39 -30.24 -5.76
C THR A 68 16.49 -28.83 -6.32
N LEU A 69 15.52 -28.41 -7.14
CA LEU A 69 15.43 -27.02 -7.62
C LEU A 69 15.25 -26.03 -6.46
N LYS A 70 14.41 -26.36 -5.48
CA LYS A 70 14.27 -25.56 -4.26
C LYS A 70 15.59 -25.43 -3.50
N ASN A 71 16.33 -26.53 -3.34
CA ASN A 71 17.63 -26.51 -2.68
C ASN A 71 18.66 -25.67 -3.46
N LEU A 72 18.68 -25.76 -4.80
CA LEU A 72 19.56 -24.97 -5.65
C LEU A 72 19.26 -23.46 -5.54
N ASP A 73 17.97 -23.10 -5.47
CA ASP A 73 17.49 -21.73 -5.26
C ASP A 73 17.86 -21.21 -3.86
N GLU A 74 17.65 -22.01 -2.81
CA GLU A 74 18.04 -21.66 -1.44
C GLU A 74 19.56 -21.49 -1.29
N LYS A 75 20.36 -22.27 -2.01
CA LYS A 75 21.82 -22.11 -2.06
C LYS A 75 22.27 -20.93 -2.93
N GLY A 76 21.38 -20.33 -3.71
CA GLY A 76 21.64 -19.16 -4.55
C GLY A 76 22.20 -19.46 -5.95
N TYR A 77 22.31 -20.73 -6.35
CA TYR A 77 22.86 -21.10 -7.68
C TYR A 77 21.92 -20.74 -8.83
N ILE A 78 20.62 -20.79 -8.56
CA ILE A 78 19.57 -20.41 -9.51
C ILE A 78 18.59 -19.44 -8.83
N THR A 79 17.82 -18.73 -9.64
CA THR A 79 16.66 -17.96 -9.18
C THR A 79 15.44 -18.36 -9.99
N LYS A 80 14.38 -18.77 -9.30
CA LYS A 80 13.08 -18.99 -9.93
C LYS A 80 12.40 -17.66 -10.24
N ILE A 81 12.07 -17.42 -11.51
CA ILE A 81 11.39 -16.19 -11.93
C ILE A 81 9.88 -16.43 -11.97
N HIS A 82 9.14 -15.64 -11.19
CA HIS A 82 7.68 -15.66 -11.19
C HIS A 82 7.16 -14.92 -12.41
N THR A 83 6.68 -15.65 -13.40
CA THR A 83 6.04 -15.05 -14.58
C THR A 83 4.55 -14.86 -14.31
N VAL A 84 4.05 -13.62 -14.41
CA VAL A 84 2.61 -13.32 -14.37
C VAL A 84 1.99 -13.86 -15.66
N SER A 85 1.13 -14.89 -15.57
CA SER A 85 0.40 -15.39 -16.74
C SER A 85 -0.62 -14.33 -17.19
N GLY A 86 -0.47 -13.83 -18.41
CA GLY A 86 -1.57 -13.16 -19.13
C GLY A 86 -2.70 -14.15 -19.47
N LYS A 87 -3.72 -13.66 -20.20
CA LYS A 87 -5.02 -14.34 -20.49
C LYS A 87 -4.96 -15.79 -21.02
N ARG A 88 -3.80 -16.30 -21.40
CA ARG A 88 -3.56 -17.72 -21.68
C ARG A 88 -2.69 -18.27 -20.55
N LYS A 89 -3.28 -19.07 -19.65
CA LYS A 89 -2.57 -19.78 -18.57
C LYS A 89 -1.30 -20.39 -19.15
N ASN A 90 -0.13 -19.91 -18.73
CA ASN A 90 1.14 -20.51 -19.14
C ASN A 90 1.06 -22.00 -18.77
N ASN A 91 1.30 -22.87 -19.75
CA ASN A 91 1.11 -24.33 -19.71
C ASN A 91 2.03 -25.08 -18.71
N GLY A 92 2.21 -24.57 -17.49
CA GLY A 92 2.94 -25.21 -16.39
C GLY A 92 4.46 -25.15 -16.49
N ALA A 93 5.02 -24.37 -17.40
CA ALA A 93 6.47 -24.17 -17.53
C ALA A 93 6.96 -23.09 -16.55
N LEU A 94 8.15 -23.32 -15.99
CA LEU A 94 8.82 -22.43 -15.06
C LEU A 94 10.02 -21.81 -15.73
N VAL A 95 10.31 -20.55 -15.39
CA VAL A 95 11.52 -19.85 -15.82
C VAL A 95 12.53 -19.90 -14.68
N PHE A 96 13.73 -20.43 -14.94
CA PHE A 96 14.85 -20.38 -14.02
C PHE A 96 15.99 -19.60 -14.62
N ARG A 97 16.58 -18.71 -13.83
CA ARG A 97 17.81 -18.00 -14.16
C ARG A 97 18.99 -18.67 -13.45
N ILE A 98 20.06 -18.97 -14.17
CA ILE A 98 21.33 -19.39 -13.59
C ILE A 98 22.05 -18.14 -13.10
N ASN A 99 22.39 -18.06 -11.81
CA ASN A 99 22.95 -16.84 -11.24
C ASN A 99 24.46 -16.72 -11.55
N THR A 100 24.88 -15.51 -11.90
CA THR A 100 26.30 -15.16 -11.96
C THR A 100 26.93 -15.26 -10.56
N TYR A 101 28.26 -15.26 -10.48
CA TYR A 101 28.95 -15.31 -9.20
C TYR A 101 28.58 -14.13 -8.28
N THR A 102 28.47 -12.93 -8.84
CA THR A 102 28.04 -11.72 -8.11
C THR A 102 26.62 -11.85 -7.59
N GLN A 103 25.69 -12.37 -8.40
CA GLN A 103 24.31 -12.61 -7.98
C GLN A 103 24.22 -13.70 -6.91
N TYR A 104 25.02 -14.76 -7.03
CA TYR A 104 25.10 -15.86 -6.07
C TYR A 104 25.51 -15.37 -4.67
N GLU A 105 26.53 -14.50 -4.57
CA GLU A 105 27.00 -13.98 -3.28
C GLU A 105 25.91 -13.18 -2.57
N VAL A 106 25.26 -12.24 -3.28
CA VAL A 106 24.17 -11.42 -2.74
C VAL A 106 23.00 -12.28 -2.23
N ILE A 107 22.62 -13.31 -3.00
CA ILE A 107 21.50 -14.19 -2.64
C ILE A 107 21.87 -15.09 -1.46
N ARG A 108 23.10 -15.61 -1.45
CA ARG A 108 23.61 -16.45 -0.35
C ARG A 108 23.62 -15.69 0.97
N GLU A 109 24.14 -14.46 0.99
CA GLU A 109 24.15 -13.61 2.18
C GLU A 109 22.74 -13.34 2.70
N LYS A 110 21.82 -12.94 1.81
CA LYS A 110 20.42 -12.71 2.14
C LYS A 110 19.76 -13.96 2.75
N ASN A 111 20.02 -15.14 2.17
CA ASN A 111 19.44 -16.39 2.65
C ASN A 111 20.03 -16.85 3.99
N VAL A 112 21.30 -16.57 4.27
CA VAL A 112 21.93 -16.82 5.58
C VAL A 112 21.28 -15.96 6.66
N HIS A 113 21.11 -14.65 6.41
CA HIS A 113 20.48 -13.74 7.37
C HIS A 113 19.01 -14.12 7.67
N ALA A 114 18.26 -14.57 6.66
CA ALA A 114 16.89 -15.06 6.86
C ALA A 114 16.82 -16.31 7.76
N LYS A 115 17.79 -17.23 7.65
CA LYS A 115 17.87 -18.44 8.50
C LYS A 115 18.29 -18.11 9.93
N MET A 116 19.22 -17.17 10.14
CA MET A 116 19.62 -16.73 11.49
C MET A 116 18.46 -16.05 12.23
N SER A 117 17.65 -15.26 11.52
CA SER A 117 16.45 -14.64 12.10
C SER A 117 15.39 -15.66 12.56
N THR A 118 15.32 -16.84 11.95
CA THR A 118 14.34 -17.89 12.32
C THR A 118 14.86 -18.83 13.41
N LEU A 119 16.17 -19.10 13.46
CA LEU A 119 16.81 -19.93 14.50
C LEU A 119 16.88 -19.23 15.87
N ASN A 120 16.91 -17.89 15.91
CA ASN A 120 16.82 -17.12 17.15
C ASN A 120 15.45 -17.22 17.85
N GLN A 121 14.49 -17.96 17.31
CA GLN A 121 13.30 -18.40 18.05
C GLN A 121 13.67 -19.60 18.94
N VAL A 122 14.52 -19.34 19.94
CA VAL A 122 14.99 -20.29 20.96
C VAL A 122 13.81 -20.86 21.75
N ILE A 123 13.95 -22.10 22.21
CA ILE A 123 13.02 -22.88 23.05
C ILE A 123 12.47 -22.00 24.19
N LYS A 124 11.22 -21.57 24.05
CA LYS A 124 10.55 -20.71 25.02
C LYS A 124 10.11 -21.52 26.22
N THR A 125 10.48 -21.08 27.42
CA THR A 125 9.99 -21.68 28.67
C THR A 125 8.47 -21.49 28.77
N GLY A 126 7.79 -22.40 29.50
CA GLY A 126 6.31 -22.44 29.53
C GLY A 126 5.61 -21.12 29.91
N LYS A 127 6.30 -20.21 30.62
CA LYS A 127 5.82 -18.86 30.95
C LYS A 127 5.83 -17.90 29.75
N GLU A 128 6.81 -18.00 28.86
CA GLU A 128 6.85 -17.21 27.63
C GLU A 128 5.84 -17.74 26.61
N LEU A 129 5.63 -19.06 26.58
CA LEU A 129 4.62 -19.68 25.72
C LEU A 129 3.20 -19.26 26.11
N SER A 130 2.90 -19.13 27.41
CA SER A 130 1.59 -18.68 27.89
C SER A 130 1.37 -17.18 27.62
N GLN A 131 2.40 -16.34 27.79
CA GLN A 131 2.33 -14.93 27.44
C GLN A 131 2.15 -14.72 25.94
N GLN A 132 2.84 -15.51 25.10
CA GLN A 132 2.61 -15.49 23.66
C GLN A 132 1.24 -16.05 23.27
N ALA A 133 0.75 -17.10 23.94
CA ALA A 133 -0.60 -17.60 23.72
C ALA A 133 -1.64 -16.54 24.07
N LEU A 134 -1.46 -15.81 25.17
CA LEU A 134 -2.31 -14.67 25.55
C LEU A 134 -2.22 -13.54 24.52
N GLN A 135 -1.03 -13.16 24.06
CA GLN A 135 -0.85 -12.17 22.99
C GLN A 135 -1.48 -12.63 21.67
N HIS A 136 -1.41 -13.93 21.36
CA HIS A 136 -1.99 -14.49 20.14
C HIS A 136 -3.51 -14.64 20.24
N VAL A 137 -4.06 -14.81 21.46
CA VAL A 137 -5.49 -14.76 21.76
C VAL A 137 -5.99 -13.32 21.70
N HIS A 138 -5.25 -12.35 22.26
CA HIS A 138 -5.53 -10.93 22.12
C HIS A 138 -5.47 -10.50 20.64
N ALA A 139 -4.44 -10.90 19.90
CA ALA A 139 -4.35 -10.66 18.46
C ALA A 139 -5.44 -11.42 17.68
N LYS A 140 -5.91 -12.58 18.14
CA LYS A 140 -7.09 -13.26 17.57
C LYS A 140 -8.38 -12.51 17.88
N GLN A 141 -8.56 -12.00 19.08
CA GLN A 141 -9.72 -11.19 19.46
C GLN A 141 -9.71 -9.86 18.71
N GLU A 142 -8.55 -9.24 18.56
CA GLU A 142 -8.34 -8.06 17.73
C GLU A 142 -8.57 -8.40 16.27
N THR A 143 -8.08 -9.52 15.72
CA THR A 143 -8.36 -9.90 14.33
C THR A 143 -9.80 -10.31 14.10
N ILE A 144 -10.48 -10.93 15.07
CA ILE A 144 -11.92 -11.20 15.05
C ILE A 144 -12.69 -9.89 15.17
N PHE A 145 -12.22 -8.93 15.96
CA PHE A 145 -12.77 -7.58 16.06
C PHE A 145 -12.53 -6.79 14.78
N PHE A 146 -11.36 -6.92 14.14
CA PHE A 146 -11.03 -6.37 12.83
C PHE A 146 -11.80 -7.07 11.72
N LEU A 147 -12.04 -8.39 11.80
CA LEU A 147 -12.86 -9.16 10.86
C LEU A 147 -14.34 -8.84 11.03
N ASN A 148 -14.81 -8.61 12.26
CA ASN A 148 -16.15 -8.11 12.53
C ASN A 148 -16.29 -6.68 12.07
N LEU A 149 -15.32 -5.80 12.35
CA LEU A 149 -15.25 -4.44 11.81
C LEU A 149 -15.21 -4.47 10.29
N LEU A 150 -14.42 -5.37 9.68
CA LEU A 150 -14.29 -5.54 8.23
C LEU A 150 -15.56 -6.15 7.63
N ASN A 151 -16.24 -7.07 8.31
CA ASN A 151 -17.54 -7.60 7.89
C ASN A 151 -18.65 -6.56 8.06
N ILE A 152 -18.60 -5.71 9.10
CA ILE A 152 -19.45 -4.51 9.25
C ILE A 152 -19.12 -3.53 8.13
N PHE A 153 -17.84 -3.33 7.78
CA PHE A 153 -17.40 -2.48 6.68
C PHE A 153 -17.81 -3.03 5.31
N LEU A 154 -17.75 -4.35 5.10
CA LEU A 154 -18.09 -5.05 3.85
C LEU A 154 -19.61 -5.24 3.68
N SER A 155 -20.35 -5.50 4.76
CA SER A 155 -21.81 -5.51 4.76
C SER A 155 -22.37 -4.10 4.55
N ASN A 156 -21.73 -3.09 5.15
CA ASN A 156 -21.96 -1.69 4.78
C ASN A 156 -21.51 -1.41 3.36
N ARG A 157 -20.42 -2.00 2.83
CA ARG A 157 -19.96 -1.84 1.43
C ARG A 157 -20.99 -2.26 0.40
N LYS A 158 -21.85 -3.27 0.66
CA LYS A 158 -22.98 -3.57 -0.27
C LYS A 158 -24.07 -2.49 -0.26
N ARG A 159 -24.34 -1.86 0.89
CA ARG A 159 -25.26 -0.69 0.99
C ARG A 159 -24.62 0.63 0.55
N LEU A 160 -23.31 0.78 0.75
CA LEU A 160 -22.49 1.95 0.46
C LEU A 160 -22.08 1.97 -1.02
N ASN A 161 -21.82 0.85 -1.68
CA ASN A 161 -21.39 0.84 -3.09
C ASN A 161 -22.42 1.40 -4.07
N LYS A 162 -23.73 1.43 -3.75
CA LYS A 162 -24.71 2.07 -4.64
C LYS A 162 -24.72 3.60 -4.50
N THR A 163 -24.32 4.13 -3.35
CA THR A 163 -24.31 5.57 -3.03
C THR A 163 -22.91 6.18 -3.12
N HIS A 164 -21.86 5.52 -2.61
CA HIS A 164 -20.47 5.95 -2.63
C HIS A 164 -19.78 5.83 -3.99
N SER A 165 -20.21 4.93 -4.89
CA SER A 165 -19.60 4.86 -6.24
C SER A 165 -19.80 6.17 -6.99
N LYS A 166 -20.95 6.84 -6.86
CA LYS A 166 -21.17 8.17 -7.44
C LYS A 166 -20.29 9.26 -6.81
N VAL A 167 -19.93 9.11 -5.54
CA VAL A 167 -19.13 10.09 -4.76
C VAL A 167 -17.62 9.88 -4.92
N LEU A 168 -17.14 8.63 -5.05
CA LEU A 168 -15.71 8.32 -5.18
C LEU A 168 -15.14 8.63 -6.58
N TYR A 169 -15.92 8.50 -7.66
CA TYR A 169 -15.47 8.95 -8.99
C TYR A 169 -15.25 10.47 -9.08
N HIS A 170 -15.85 11.26 -8.18
CA HIS A 170 -15.60 12.71 -8.09
C HIS A 170 -14.34 13.05 -7.27
N ASN A 171 -13.96 12.24 -6.28
CA ASN A 171 -12.92 12.61 -5.31
C ASN A 171 -11.51 12.08 -5.63
N ILE A 172 -11.36 11.06 -6.49
CA ILE A 172 -10.05 10.51 -6.88
C ILE A 172 -9.37 11.31 -8.02
N LYS A 173 -10.08 12.20 -8.72
CA LYS A 173 -9.46 13.07 -9.74
C LYS A 173 -8.57 14.20 -9.20
N ASN A 174 -8.58 14.47 -7.89
CA ASN A 174 -8.05 15.72 -7.32
C ASN A 174 -6.88 15.55 -6.32
N SER A 175 -6.13 14.44 -6.36
CA SER A 175 -5.12 14.18 -5.32
C SER A 175 -3.73 14.77 -5.55
N ASP A 176 -3.38 15.33 -6.72
CA ASP A 176 -2.04 15.96 -6.90
C ASP A 176 -2.02 17.26 -7.73
N ILE A 177 -3.17 17.81 -8.11
CA ILE A 177 -3.26 19.15 -8.73
C ILE A 177 -4.50 19.86 -8.15
N ARG A 178 -4.43 20.27 -6.89
CA ARG A 178 -5.40 21.24 -6.36
C ARG A 178 -4.91 22.64 -6.67
N VAL A 179 -5.74 23.41 -7.37
CA VAL A 179 -5.46 24.83 -7.64
C VAL A 179 -6.23 25.63 -6.61
N LYS A 180 -5.51 26.30 -5.71
CA LYS A 180 -6.11 27.23 -4.75
C LYS A 180 -7.01 28.23 -5.50
N PRO A 181 -8.28 28.41 -5.10
CA PRO A 181 -9.11 29.46 -5.67
C PRO A 181 -8.46 30.83 -5.45
N MET A 182 -8.31 31.62 -6.52
CA MET A 182 -7.56 32.90 -6.51
C MET A 182 -8.04 33.89 -5.44
N GLU A 183 -9.36 33.86 -5.16
CA GLU A 183 -10.02 34.79 -4.23
C GLU A 183 -9.78 34.43 -2.75
N VAL A 184 -9.32 33.21 -2.44
CA VAL A 184 -9.22 32.72 -1.05
C VAL A 184 -7.81 32.95 -0.50
N PRO A 185 -7.66 33.66 0.64
CA PRO A 185 -6.39 33.82 1.33
C PRO A 185 -5.72 32.48 1.68
N ASP A 186 -4.39 32.44 1.60
CA ASP A 186 -3.59 31.23 1.87
C ASP A 186 -3.81 30.66 3.28
N ALA A 187 -3.94 31.55 4.26
CA ALA A 187 -4.20 31.18 5.65
C ALA A 187 -5.49 30.36 5.79
N ILE A 188 -6.55 30.78 5.09
CA ILE A 188 -7.85 30.10 5.09
C ILE A 188 -7.75 28.78 4.32
N TYR A 189 -7.16 28.81 3.12
CA TYR A 189 -7.05 27.64 2.25
C TYR A 189 -6.30 26.49 2.93
N ASN A 190 -5.18 26.79 3.59
CA ASN A 190 -4.37 25.76 4.25
C ASN A 190 -5.09 25.08 5.42
N VAL A 191 -5.96 25.79 6.15
CA VAL A 191 -6.77 25.22 7.23
C VAL A 191 -7.93 24.39 6.68
N ALA A 192 -8.53 24.81 5.57
CA ALA A 192 -9.75 24.20 5.03
C ALA A 192 -9.48 23.00 4.11
N LYS A 193 -8.39 23.02 3.33
CA LYS A 193 -8.06 22.00 2.31
C LYS A 193 -8.04 20.54 2.79
N PRO A 194 -7.70 20.19 4.05
CA PRO A 194 -7.74 18.81 4.50
C PRO A 194 -9.17 18.28 4.69
N PHE A 195 -10.16 19.17 4.82
CA PHE A 195 -11.53 18.81 5.22
C PHE A 195 -12.58 19.06 4.13
N PHE A 196 -12.32 19.96 3.18
CA PHE A 196 -13.27 20.40 2.15
C PHE A 196 -12.65 20.38 0.75
N SER A 197 -13.49 20.31 -0.28
CA SER A 197 -13.11 20.50 -1.70
C SER A 197 -12.91 21.99 -2.04
N ASP A 198 -12.19 22.30 -3.12
CA ASP A 198 -11.87 23.68 -3.48
C ASP A 198 -13.14 24.52 -3.79
N GLU A 199 -14.18 23.89 -4.38
CA GLU A 199 -15.49 24.51 -4.61
C GLU A 199 -16.23 24.80 -3.30
N GLU A 200 -16.22 23.86 -2.35
CA GLU A 200 -16.80 24.05 -1.02
C GLU A 200 -16.08 25.18 -0.26
N ILE A 201 -14.75 25.24 -0.32
CA ILE A 201 -13.95 26.30 0.30
C ILE A 201 -14.32 27.66 -0.28
N LEU A 202 -14.42 27.77 -1.60
CA LEU A 202 -14.83 29.00 -2.28
C LEU A 202 -16.26 29.42 -1.90
N SER A 203 -17.18 28.45 -1.83
CA SER A 203 -18.58 28.69 -1.44
C SER A 203 -18.72 29.17 0.00
N LEU A 204 -17.95 28.57 0.92
CA LEU A 204 -17.88 28.99 2.33
C LEU A 204 -17.28 30.40 2.44
N TYR A 205 -16.20 30.68 1.70
CA TYR A 205 -15.55 31.99 1.68
C TYR A 205 -16.49 33.09 1.18
N LYS A 206 -17.17 32.86 0.05
CA LYS A 206 -18.18 33.80 -0.47
C LYS A 206 -19.34 34.01 0.50
N THR A 207 -19.75 32.95 1.20
CA THR A 207 -20.80 33.05 2.23
C THR A 207 -20.33 33.89 3.42
N MET A 208 -19.09 33.70 3.88
CA MET A 208 -18.49 34.50 4.94
C MET A 208 -18.36 35.96 4.52
N LEU A 209 -17.87 36.25 3.32
CA LEU A 209 -17.79 37.62 2.79
C LEU A 209 -19.18 38.27 2.75
N LYS A 210 -20.20 37.55 2.29
CA LYS A 210 -21.58 38.08 2.27
C LYS A 210 -22.09 38.42 3.68
N GLU A 211 -21.86 37.55 4.66
CA GLU A 211 -22.30 37.78 6.04
C GLU A 211 -21.50 38.91 6.71
N THR A 212 -20.18 38.98 6.49
CA THR A 212 -19.33 40.02 7.09
C THR A 212 -19.55 41.40 6.46
N ILE A 213 -19.66 41.48 5.13
CA ILE A 213 -19.98 42.73 4.41
C ILE A 213 -21.36 43.26 4.82
N SER A 214 -22.36 42.38 4.97
CA SER A 214 -23.69 42.78 5.48
C SER A 214 -23.65 43.38 6.89
N ASN A 215 -22.58 43.12 7.65
CA ASN A 215 -22.36 43.62 9.00
C ASN A 215 -21.26 44.70 9.07
N ASN A 216 -20.93 45.35 7.94
CA ASN A 216 -19.93 46.41 7.82
C ASN A 216 -18.50 46.01 8.27
N ILE A 217 -18.17 44.73 8.20
CA ILE A 217 -16.80 44.22 8.41
C ILE A 217 -16.16 44.11 7.03
N TYR A 218 -15.04 44.82 6.81
CA TYR A 218 -14.33 44.84 5.51
C TYR A 218 -12.86 44.47 5.63
N ASP A 219 -12.36 44.33 6.86
CA ASP A 219 -10.95 44.07 7.11
C ASP A 219 -10.59 42.61 6.81
N THR A 220 -9.44 42.43 6.15
CA THR A 220 -9.00 41.12 5.67
C THR A 220 -8.55 40.21 6.81
N GLU A 221 -7.94 40.75 7.87
CA GLU A 221 -7.50 39.96 9.02
C GLU A 221 -8.71 39.43 9.80
N ASN A 222 -9.71 40.29 10.03
CA ASN A 222 -10.98 39.91 10.64
C ASN A 222 -11.71 38.84 9.82
N HIS A 223 -11.73 38.95 8.49
CA HIS A 223 -12.30 37.92 7.61
C HIS A 223 -11.60 36.56 7.75
N ILE A 224 -10.27 36.56 7.83
CA ILE A 224 -9.47 35.34 8.03
C ILE A 224 -9.80 34.70 9.38
N GLU A 225 -9.83 35.50 10.45
CA GLU A 225 -10.11 35.01 11.80
C GLU A 225 -11.51 34.39 11.90
N ILE A 226 -12.54 35.14 11.47
CA ILE A 226 -13.94 34.72 11.47
C ILE A 226 -14.10 33.40 10.71
N MET A 227 -13.52 33.30 9.51
CA MET A 227 -13.63 32.10 8.70
C MET A 227 -12.91 30.90 9.30
N ILE A 228 -11.69 31.09 9.81
CA ILE A 228 -10.92 30.01 10.46
C ILE A 228 -11.67 29.47 11.68
N TYR A 229 -12.25 30.37 12.50
CA TYR A 229 -13.08 29.97 13.64
C TYR A 229 -14.28 29.13 13.17
N ALA A 230 -15.02 29.63 12.18
CA ALA A 230 -16.21 28.95 11.68
C ALA A 230 -15.90 27.57 11.08
N ILE A 231 -14.80 27.44 10.33
CA ILE A 231 -14.32 26.17 9.79
C ILE A 231 -13.98 25.18 10.91
N LYS A 232 -13.19 25.60 11.91
CA LYS A 232 -12.78 24.74 13.03
C LYS A 232 -14.00 24.25 13.82
N SER A 233 -14.96 25.13 14.07
CA SER A 233 -16.20 24.81 14.78
C SER A 233 -17.08 23.84 14.00
N LEU A 234 -17.23 24.04 12.68
CA LEU A 234 -17.95 23.12 11.80
C LEU A 234 -17.29 21.72 11.78
N VAL A 235 -15.96 21.66 11.60
CA VAL A 235 -15.21 20.39 11.61
C VAL A 235 -15.33 19.68 12.96
N LYS A 236 -15.26 20.42 14.08
CA LYS A 236 -15.44 19.87 15.43
C LYS A 236 -16.84 19.29 15.61
N ALA A 237 -17.88 19.95 15.10
CA ALA A 237 -19.24 19.46 15.14
C ALA A 237 -19.42 18.19 14.31
N LYS A 238 -18.91 18.15 13.07
CA LYS A 238 -18.94 16.96 12.20
C LYS A 238 -18.16 15.79 12.81
N LYS A 239 -17.04 16.06 13.49
CA LYS A 239 -16.28 15.03 14.22
C LYS A 239 -17.08 14.44 15.38
N LYS A 240 -17.83 15.26 16.12
CA LYS A 240 -18.72 14.78 17.19
C LYS A 240 -19.87 13.93 16.65
N GLU A 241 -20.48 14.34 15.54
CA GLU A 241 -21.50 13.54 14.85
C GLU A 241 -20.94 12.18 14.42
N PHE A 242 -19.77 12.16 13.76
CA PHE A 242 -19.13 10.92 13.30
C PHE A 242 -18.84 9.94 14.46
N ASN A 243 -18.47 10.47 15.62
CA ASN A 243 -18.21 9.68 16.83
C ASN A 243 -19.49 9.32 17.63
N GLY A 244 -20.68 9.70 17.15
CA GLY A 244 -21.95 9.43 17.84
C GLY A 244 -22.19 10.25 19.11
N LEU A 245 -21.44 11.35 19.31
CA LEU A 245 -21.48 12.20 20.50
C LEU A 245 -22.41 13.42 20.36
N ALA A 246 -22.98 13.64 19.17
CA ALA A 246 -23.89 14.75 18.88
C ALA A 246 -24.97 14.34 17.88
N SER A 247 -26.08 15.08 17.87
CA SER A 247 -27.13 14.90 16.87
C SER A 247 -26.63 15.28 15.46
N LYS A 248 -27.24 14.64 14.46
CA LYS A 248 -26.88 14.85 13.05
C LYS A 248 -27.12 16.28 12.60
N ILE A 249 -26.12 16.89 11.96
CA ILE A 249 -26.26 18.19 11.32
C ILE A 249 -27.15 18.02 10.09
N LYS A 250 -28.32 18.67 10.09
CA LYS A 250 -29.29 18.57 8.98
C LYS A 250 -28.83 19.31 7.72
N ASN A 251 -28.10 20.41 7.90
CA ASN A 251 -27.62 21.27 6.80
C ASN A 251 -26.32 21.98 7.21
N ASP A 252 -25.20 21.57 6.62
CA ASP A 252 -23.86 22.09 6.90
C ASP A 252 -23.74 23.60 6.64
N ARG A 253 -24.38 24.09 5.57
CA ARG A 253 -24.34 25.52 5.21
C ARG A 253 -25.10 26.36 6.23
N ALA A 254 -26.29 25.91 6.64
CA ALA A 254 -27.08 26.63 7.64
C ALA A 254 -26.37 26.64 9.01
N TYR A 255 -25.76 25.52 9.38
CA TYR A 255 -24.97 25.42 10.60
C TYR A 255 -23.74 26.35 10.57
N TYR A 256 -23.03 26.37 9.45
CA TYR A 256 -21.89 27.28 9.23
C TYR A 256 -22.28 28.76 9.32
N ILE A 257 -23.38 29.17 8.67
CA ILE A 257 -23.91 30.54 8.77
C ILE A 257 -24.28 30.87 10.22
N GLY A 258 -24.86 29.93 10.95
CA GLY A 258 -25.15 30.09 12.38
C GLY A 258 -23.90 30.42 13.19
N ILE A 259 -22.80 29.68 12.97
CA ILE A 259 -21.52 29.94 13.65
C ILE A 259 -20.96 31.32 13.29
N LEU A 260 -21.02 31.70 12.01
CA LEU A 260 -20.54 33.01 11.56
C LEU A 260 -21.30 34.14 12.28
N ARG A 261 -22.63 34.06 12.31
CA ARG A 261 -23.48 35.07 12.95
C ARG A 261 -23.27 35.14 14.46
N GLU A 262 -23.11 33.99 15.10
CA GLU A 262 -22.80 33.93 16.54
C GLU A 262 -21.48 34.64 16.85
N TYR A 263 -20.42 34.33 16.09
CA TYR A 263 -19.11 34.95 16.28
C TYR A 263 -19.13 36.46 15.99
N ILE A 264 -19.78 36.88 14.90
CA ILE A 264 -19.95 38.29 14.56
C ILE A 264 -20.76 39.01 15.67
N GLY A 265 -21.83 38.39 16.16
CA GLY A 265 -22.65 38.91 17.25
C GLY A 265 -21.87 39.13 18.54
N GLN A 266 -21.00 38.18 18.92
CA GLN A 266 -20.21 38.23 20.14
C GLN A 266 -19.08 39.27 20.06
N HIS A 267 -18.44 39.42 18.91
CA HIS A 267 -17.20 40.19 18.79
C HIS A 267 -17.36 41.56 18.14
N TYR A 268 -18.40 41.77 17.32
CA TYR A 268 -18.53 42.98 16.50
C TYR A 268 -19.85 43.76 16.73
N PHE A 269 -20.91 43.12 17.23
CA PHE A 269 -22.15 43.84 17.60
C PHE A 269 -22.12 44.47 19.00
N VAL A 270 -21.22 44.01 19.89
CA VAL A 270 -21.11 44.55 21.27
C VAL A 270 -20.60 46.00 21.29
N TYR A 271 -19.98 46.49 20.21
CA TYR A 271 -19.46 47.87 20.12
C TYR A 271 -20.47 48.93 19.65
N ASN A 272 -21.68 48.55 19.22
CA ASN A 272 -22.72 49.51 18.79
C ASN A 272 -23.82 49.74 19.84
N ALA A 273 -23.65 49.26 21.07
CA ALA A 273 -24.60 49.41 22.18
C ALA A 273 -24.09 50.31 23.31
N VAL A 274 -23.15 51.22 23.01
CA VAL A 274 -22.78 52.33 23.90
C VAL A 274 -22.87 53.63 23.11
N ILE A 275 -24.08 54.19 23.06
CA ILE A 275 -24.33 55.64 22.98
C ILE A 275 -25.27 55.96 24.13
#